data_AF-A0A556TJB7-F1
#
_entry.id   AF-A0A556TJB7-F1
#
_cell.length_a   1.000
_cell.length_b   1.000
_cell.length_c   1.000
_cell.angle_alpha   90.00
_cell.angle_beta   90.00
_cell.angle_gamma   90.00
#
_symmetry.space_group_name_H-M   'P 1'
#
loop_
_entity.id
_entity.type
_entity.pdbx_description
1 polymer ?
#
loop_
_entity_poly.entity_id
_entity_poly.type
_entity_poly.pdbx_seq_one_letter_code
_entity_poly.pdbx_strand_id
1 'polypeptide(L)'
;MAACVGMCRLQMKGAERIVKLGQKSDLTARRILTRSTFATKAQTVKNTPQAVVEFSTKDSISALKANCTIPSVQHEAAVPFKSRLLSLKWAGQGSQSNSSKTLEFQKHSPISVNELTRHLCKQESIDQQIQCLTDHYQLTEENISLRFLVCSLLRDIAAAYFPECIIRPFGSTVNNFGKLGCDLDMFLDLDGISGLNQNKGSGLFLEYQVKQGTSVRTITQSVLSVIGECVDQFGPGCVGVQKILNARCPLVRFAHQPSGFQCDLTANNRVAMKSSELLFVYGKLDARVRHLVFAIRCWARVHSITSSIPGAWITNFSLTVLVLFFLQRRTQPMLPTMDQLRDLADPSDQCIIEGNDCTIVSDLSKIKLQTLNTDTLEKLLQEFFEFYGNFSFSSTSINIRKGKEQNKPETTPLHIQNPFETSLNISKNVNATQVERFVALCRESAWLLEQKEVLKRSAGHSADNIPHWGLAALLLPSVAQSAGVKGRRKKRHHLASDRIKTLLESLKLSSGGAANSHH
;
A
#
# COMPACT_ATOMS: atom_id res chain seq x y z
N MET A 1 -18.58 3.02 12.04
CA MET A 1 -18.30 3.00 10.60
C MET A 1 -17.98 4.38 9.95
N ALA A 2 -18.26 5.54 10.57
CA ALA A 2 -18.44 6.79 9.83
C ALA A 2 -17.17 7.50 9.30
N ALA A 3 -16.05 7.56 10.03
CA ALA A 3 -14.91 8.40 9.64
C ALA A 3 -14.05 7.80 8.50
N CYS A 4 -13.51 6.58 8.66
CA CYS A 4 -12.68 5.93 7.62
C CYS A 4 -13.52 5.55 6.39
N VAL A 5 -14.69 4.95 6.58
CA VAL A 5 -15.60 4.62 5.46
C VAL A 5 -16.19 5.89 4.85
N GLY A 6 -16.49 6.93 5.63
CA GLY A 6 -16.96 8.22 5.13
C GLY A 6 -15.91 8.93 4.27
N MET A 7 -14.64 8.98 4.72
CA MET A 7 -13.55 9.49 3.89
C MET A 7 -13.36 8.65 2.64
N CYS A 8 -13.37 7.32 2.74
CA CYS A 8 -13.29 6.46 1.55
C CYS A 8 -14.47 6.71 0.58
N ARG A 9 -15.70 6.89 1.10
CA ARG A 9 -16.88 7.22 0.26
C ARG A 9 -16.72 8.56 -0.44
N LEU A 10 -16.24 9.59 0.26
CA LEU A 10 -15.98 10.92 -0.32
C LEU A 10 -14.89 10.86 -1.40
N GLN A 11 -13.78 10.18 -1.12
CA GLN A 11 -12.69 10.01 -2.07
C GLN A 11 -13.10 9.17 -3.29
N MET A 12 -13.92 8.12 -3.11
CA MET A 12 -14.48 7.36 -4.24
C MET A 12 -15.42 8.22 -5.10
N LYS A 13 -16.28 9.05 -4.49
CA LYS A 13 -17.11 10.02 -5.24
C LYS A 13 -16.25 11.02 -6.04
N GLY A 14 -15.16 11.50 -5.44
CA GLY A 14 -14.17 12.34 -6.13
C GLY A 14 -13.54 11.61 -7.32
N ALA A 15 -13.08 10.38 -7.11
CA ALA A 15 -12.40 9.55 -8.12
C ALA A 15 -13.26 9.22 -9.35
N GLU A 16 -14.58 9.17 -9.21
CA GLU A 16 -15.51 9.01 -10.34
C GLU A 16 -15.50 10.22 -11.28
N ARG A 17 -15.02 11.37 -10.81
CA ARG A 17 -14.85 12.60 -11.60
C ARG A 17 -13.42 12.80 -12.09
N ILE A 18 -12.57 11.78 -11.98
CA ILE A 18 -11.17 11.86 -12.40
C ILE A 18 -10.96 11.15 -13.74
N VAL A 19 -10.19 11.79 -14.63
CA VAL A 19 -9.72 11.27 -15.91
C VAL A 19 -8.19 11.27 -15.92
N LYS A 20 -7.60 10.28 -16.58
CA LYS A 20 -6.16 10.23 -16.78
C LYS A 20 -5.80 10.42 -18.24
N LEU A 21 -4.90 11.38 -18.50
CA LEU A 21 -4.43 11.75 -19.84
C LEU A 21 -2.98 11.29 -20.02
N GLY A 22 -2.70 10.48 -21.03
CA GLY A 22 -1.34 10.18 -21.50
C GLY A 22 -0.90 11.15 -22.60
N GLN A 23 0.36 11.59 -22.58
CA GLN A 23 0.92 12.52 -23.59
C GLN A 23 2.09 11.93 -24.37
N LYS A 24 2.24 12.39 -25.62
CA LYS A 24 3.44 12.17 -26.47
C LYS A 24 4.30 13.43 -26.67
N SER A 25 3.90 14.64 -26.24
CA SER A 25 4.71 15.86 -26.39
C SER A 25 4.37 16.97 -25.38
N ASP A 26 5.42 17.62 -24.86
CA ASP A 26 5.47 18.35 -23.57
C ASP A 26 4.84 19.77 -23.57
N LEU A 27 4.77 20.48 -24.70
CA LEU A 27 4.54 21.93 -24.71
C LEU A 27 3.06 22.36 -24.89
N THR A 28 2.21 21.56 -25.53
CA THR A 28 0.83 21.96 -25.89
C THR A 28 -0.20 21.61 -24.82
N ALA A 29 0.13 20.66 -23.93
CA ALA A 29 -0.64 20.29 -22.75
C ALA A 29 -1.01 21.51 -21.89
N ARG A 30 -0.06 22.45 -21.77
CA ARG A 30 -0.20 23.71 -21.06
C ARG A 30 -1.41 24.50 -21.54
N ARG A 31 -1.68 24.58 -22.85
CA ARG A 31 -2.75 25.41 -23.42
C ARG A 31 -4.15 24.78 -23.28
N ILE A 32 -4.27 23.46 -23.34
CA ILE A 32 -5.58 22.78 -23.27
C ILE A 32 -6.04 22.64 -21.81
N LEU A 33 -5.12 22.34 -20.89
CA LEU A 33 -5.42 22.25 -19.46
C LEU A 33 -5.65 23.62 -18.79
N THR A 34 -5.12 24.72 -19.34
CA THR A 34 -5.31 26.08 -18.77
C THR A 34 -6.46 26.87 -19.41
N ARG A 35 -6.88 26.55 -20.64
CA ARG A 35 -8.07 27.19 -21.26
C ARG A 35 -9.39 26.58 -20.83
N SER A 36 -9.36 25.36 -20.29
CA SER A 36 -10.51 24.72 -19.70
C SER A 36 -10.54 25.08 -18.22
N THR A 37 -11.60 25.75 -17.76
CA THR A 37 -11.93 26.05 -16.35
C THR A 37 -12.15 24.78 -15.50
N PHE A 38 -11.52 23.65 -15.83
CA PHE A 38 -11.95 22.30 -15.49
C PHE A 38 -10.87 21.41 -14.84
N ALA A 39 -9.61 21.86 -14.73
CA ALA A 39 -8.51 21.03 -14.22
C ALA A 39 -7.93 21.58 -12.91
N THR A 40 -8.04 20.82 -11.82
CA THR A 40 -7.55 21.25 -10.50
C THR A 40 -6.13 20.75 -10.18
N LYS A 41 -5.64 19.66 -10.79
CA LYS A 41 -4.28 19.08 -10.57
C LYS A 41 -3.75 18.35 -11.83
N ALA A 42 -2.43 18.16 -11.98
CA ALA A 42 -1.78 17.36 -13.03
C ALA A 42 -0.52 16.65 -12.47
N GLN A 43 -0.23 15.40 -12.86
CA GLN A 43 0.79 14.52 -12.23
C GLN A 43 1.34 13.43 -13.16
N THR A 44 2.64 13.11 -13.05
CA THR A 44 3.33 12.13 -13.92
C THR A 44 3.58 10.78 -13.25
N VAL A 45 3.53 9.69 -14.03
CA VAL A 45 3.89 8.33 -13.56
C VAL A 45 4.98 7.79 -14.48
N LYS A 46 6.13 7.40 -13.91
CA LYS A 46 7.27 6.72 -14.59
C LYS A 46 7.68 7.37 -15.92
N ASN A 47 8.51 8.42 -15.87
CA ASN A 47 9.22 9.06 -17.00
C ASN A 47 8.37 9.38 -18.25
N THR A 48 7.04 9.32 -18.16
CA THR A 48 6.10 9.69 -19.22
C THR A 48 5.19 10.79 -18.66
N PRO A 49 5.06 11.93 -19.35
CA PRO A 49 4.16 12.98 -18.92
C PRO A 49 2.73 12.45 -19.00
N GLN A 50 2.14 12.29 -17.83
CA GLN A 50 0.74 11.93 -17.66
C GLN A 50 0.09 13.08 -16.87
N ALA A 51 -1.23 13.19 -16.93
CA ALA A 51 -1.98 14.12 -16.11
C ALA A 51 -3.21 13.42 -15.51
N VAL A 52 -3.51 13.71 -14.25
CA VAL A 52 -4.69 13.23 -13.54
C VAL A 52 -5.58 14.45 -13.31
N VAL A 53 -6.71 14.52 -14.00
CA VAL A 53 -7.59 15.69 -14.02
C VAL A 53 -8.88 15.36 -13.26
N GLU A 54 -9.16 16.10 -12.19
CA GLU A 54 -10.45 16.03 -11.49
C GLU A 54 -11.41 17.10 -12.04
N PHE A 55 -12.59 16.67 -12.45
CA PHE A 55 -13.69 17.53 -12.90
C PHE A 55 -14.65 17.85 -11.76
N SER A 56 -15.35 18.99 -11.85
CA SER A 56 -16.38 19.39 -10.89
C SER A 56 -17.60 18.46 -10.91
N THR A 57 -17.97 17.96 -12.09
CA THR A 57 -19.16 17.12 -12.30
C THR A 57 -18.83 15.87 -13.12
N LYS A 58 -19.67 14.83 -12.99
CA LYS A 58 -19.56 13.61 -13.80
C LYS A 58 -19.97 13.83 -15.26
N ASP A 59 -20.90 14.74 -15.51
CA ASP A 59 -21.41 15.02 -16.86
C ASP A 59 -20.32 15.57 -17.77
N SER A 60 -19.35 16.32 -17.22
CA SER A 60 -18.16 16.76 -17.95
C SER A 60 -17.35 15.59 -18.50
N ILE A 61 -17.28 14.45 -17.81
CA ILE A 61 -16.60 13.24 -18.31
C ILE A 61 -17.38 12.62 -19.46
N SER A 62 -18.71 12.52 -19.33
CA SER A 62 -19.56 12.00 -20.41
C SER A 62 -19.43 12.84 -21.68
N ALA A 63 -19.46 14.18 -21.55
CA ALA A 63 -19.23 15.10 -22.67
C ALA A 63 -17.83 14.96 -23.27
N LEU A 64 -16.79 14.80 -22.44
CA LEU A 64 -15.43 14.55 -22.90
C LEU A 64 -15.32 13.22 -23.68
N LYS A 65 -15.89 12.14 -23.14
CA LYS A 65 -15.88 10.81 -23.78
C LYS A 65 -16.66 10.78 -25.10
N ALA A 66 -17.73 11.57 -25.22
CA ALA A 66 -18.50 11.69 -26.47
C ALA A 66 -17.66 12.24 -27.64
N ASN A 67 -16.65 13.07 -27.33
CA ASN A 67 -15.72 13.63 -28.31
C ASN A 67 -14.45 12.78 -28.51
N CYS A 68 -14.32 11.64 -27.84
CA CYS A 68 -13.18 10.75 -27.98
C CYS A 68 -13.44 9.68 -29.05
N THR A 69 -12.42 9.38 -29.85
CA THR A 69 -12.45 8.31 -30.86
C THR A 69 -11.71 7.07 -30.38
N ILE A 70 -12.13 5.90 -30.88
CA ILE A 70 -11.38 4.66 -30.69
C ILE A 70 -10.16 4.71 -31.63
N PRO A 71 -8.94 4.41 -31.14
CA PRO A 71 -7.76 4.41 -32.00
C PRO A 71 -7.90 3.44 -33.16
N SER A 72 -7.69 3.93 -34.39
CA SER A 72 -7.51 3.11 -35.58
C SER A 72 -6.02 3.05 -35.91
N VAL A 73 -5.37 1.92 -35.66
CA VAL A 73 -3.99 1.66 -36.08
C VAL A 73 -4.05 0.64 -37.22
N GLN A 74 -3.38 0.93 -38.34
CA GLN A 74 -3.31 -0.01 -39.45
C GLN A 74 -2.69 -1.33 -38.95
N HIS A 75 -3.40 -2.44 -39.17
CA HIS A 75 -3.04 -3.81 -38.77
C HIS A 75 -3.17 -4.19 -37.28
N GLU A 76 -3.82 -3.38 -36.43
CA GLU A 76 -4.13 -3.77 -35.04
C GLU A 76 -5.64 -3.65 -34.76
N ALA A 77 -6.22 -4.69 -34.15
CA ALA A 77 -7.59 -4.65 -33.63
C ALA A 77 -7.56 -4.20 -32.16
N ALA A 78 -8.30 -3.15 -31.83
CA ALA A 78 -8.42 -2.65 -30.47
C ALA A 78 -9.73 -3.14 -29.82
N VAL A 79 -9.67 -3.54 -28.55
CA VAL A 79 -10.87 -3.77 -27.74
C VAL A 79 -11.60 -2.43 -27.56
N PRO A 80 -12.87 -2.30 -27.96
CA PRO A 80 -13.59 -1.02 -27.97
C PRO A 80 -14.10 -0.61 -26.57
N PHE A 81 -13.31 -0.82 -25.51
CA PHE A 81 -13.66 -0.45 -24.15
C PHE A 81 -13.41 1.04 -23.88
N LYS A 82 -14.48 1.83 -23.81
CA LYS A 82 -14.42 3.28 -23.58
C LYS A 82 -14.18 3.61 -22.10
N SER A 83 -12.91 3.65 -21.69
CA SER A 83 -12.49 3.98 -20.32
C SER A 83 -12.35 5.50 -20.07
N ARG A 84 -11.92 5.87 -18.86
CA ARG A 84 -11.47 7.23 -18.50
C ARG A 84 -9.95 7.42 -18.62
N LEU A 85 -9.26 6.49 -19.29
CA LEU A 85 -7.87 6.63 -19.70
C LEU A 85 -7.85 7.13 -21.15
N LEU A 86 -7.38 8.36 -21.36
CA LEU A 86 -7.38 9.00 -22.68
C LEU A 86 -5.94 9.31 -23.10
N SER A 87 -5.69 9.35 -24.41
CA SER A 87 -4.42 9.77 -24.98
C SER A 87 -4.61 11.02 -25.82
N LEU A 88 -3.83 12.07 -25.54
CA LEU A 88 -3.86 13.28 -26.34
C LEU A 88 -2.80 13.18 -27.45
N LYS A 89 -3.24 13.23 -28.71
CA LYS A 89 -2.37 13.23 -29.90
C LYS A 89 -2.57 14.54 -30.66
N TRP A 90 -1.47 15.11 -31.17
CA TRP A 90 -1.50 16.30 -32.00
C TRP A 90 -1.48 15.90 -33.48
N ALA A 91 -2.29 16.58 -34.30
CA ALA A 91 -2.51 16.23 -35.70
C ALA A 91 -1.71 17.10 -36.72
N GLY A 92 -0.89 18.06 -36.28
CA GLY A 92 -0.16 18.97 -37.18
C GLY A 92 1.37 18.91 -37.08
N GLN A 93 2.08 19.03 -38.20
CA GLN A 93 3.52 19.36 -38.21
C GLN A 93 3.65 20.87 -37.96
N GLY A 94 4.01 21.29 -36.75
CA GLY A 94 4.19 22.71 -36.40
C GLY A 94 5.37 22.90 -35.46
N SER A 95 6.24 23.85 -35.80
CA SER A 95 7.44 24.23 -35.06
C SER A 95 7.13 24.55 -33.60
N GLN A 96 7.80 23.85 -32.68
CA GLN A 96 7.67 24.10 -31.25
C GLN A 96 8.51 25.32 -30.85
N SER A 97 7.87 26.35 -30.31
CA SER A 97 8.57 27.43 -29.62
C SER A 97 9.04 26.95 -28.24
N ASN A 98 10.35 26.93 -28.03
CA ASN A 98 10.99 26.60 -26.74
C ASN A 98 10.73 27.69 -25.70
N SER A 99 9.60 27.63 -24.99
CA SER A 99 9.46 28.32 -23.71
C SER A 99 9.70 27.33 -22.58
N SER A 100 10.93 27.30 -22.08
CA SER A 100 11.34 26.48 -20.94
C SER A 100 10.80 27.09 -19.63
N LYS A 101 9.66 26.60 -19.16
CA LYS A 101 9.33 26.62 -17.73
C LYS A 101 9.24 25.16 -17.29
N THR A 102 10.22 24.72 -16.53
CA THR A 102 10.28 23.36 -15.96
C THR A 102 9.04 23.13 -15.11
N LEU A 103 8.18 22.18 -15.50
CA LEU A 103 7.06 21.75 -14.67
C LEU A 103 7.63 21.04 -13.43
N GLU A 104 7.09 21.34 -12.25
CA GLU A 104 7.41 20.58 -11.04
C GLU A 104 6.75 19.20 -11.12
N PHE A 105 7.58 18.17 -11.25
CA PHE A 105 7.12 16.79 -11.38
C PHE A 105 7.14 16.09 -10.02
N GLN A 106 5.99 15.59 -9.56
CA GLN A 106 5.91 14.82 -8.33
C GLN A 106 6.36 13.36 -8.56
N LYS A 107 7.28 12.88 -7.72
CA LYS A 107 7.72 11.47 -7.73
C LYS A 107 6.73 10.62 -6.93
N HIS A 108 6.18 9.57 -7.54
CA HIS A 108 5.33 8.58 -6.86
C HIS A 108 6.10 7.32 -6.40
N SER A 109 7.41 7.27 -6.65
CA SER A 109 8.30 6.23 -6.14
C SER A 109 8.99 6.70 -4.86
N PRO A 110 9.15 5.82 -3.85
CA PRO A 110 9.91 6.16 -2.66
C PRO A 110 11.37 6.42 -3.02
N ILE A 111 12.02 7.36 -2.32
CA ILE A 111 13.46 7.57 -2.47
C ILE A 111 14.24 6.32 -2.00
N SER A 112 15.44 6.12 -2.58
CA SER A 112 16.30 5.00 -2.19
C SER A 112 16.70 5.11 -0.71
N VAL A 113 17.03 3.98 -0.07
CA VAL A 113 17.51 3.99 1.33
C VAL A 113 18.75 4.86 1.46
N ASN A 114 19.69 4.80 0.51
CA ASN A 114 20.91 5.60 0.56
C ASN A 114 20.63 7.11 0.47
N GLU A 115 19.65 7.51 -0.34
CA GLU A 115 19.21 8.90 -0.41
C GLU A 115 18.51 9.33 0.86
N LEU A 116 17.61 8.50 1.39
CA LEU A 116 16.97 8.73 2.68
C LEU A 116 18.01 8.91 3.78
N THR A 117 18.98 8.01 3.90
CA THR A 117 20.03 8.06 4.92
C THR A 117 20.81 9.38 4.87
N ARG A 118 21.07 9.94 3.68
CA ARG A 118 21.68 11.27 3.54
C ARG A 118 20.79 12.39 4.10
N HIS A 119 19.48 12.31 3.93
CA HIS A 119 18.54 13.26 4.54
C HIS A 119 18.45 13.10 6.07
N LEU A 120 18.52 11.86 6.56
CA LEU A 120 18.49 11.56 8.00
C LEU A 120 19.75 12.11 8.72
N CYS A 121 20.94 11.92 8.15
CA CYS A 121 22.18 12.41 8.76
C CYS A 121 22.21 13.94 8.94
N LYS A 122 21.42 14.69 8.15
CA LYS A 122 21.32 16.15 8.21
C LYS A 122 20.44 16.69 9.34
N GLN A 123 19.59 15.85 9.93
CA GLN A 123 18.69 16.26 11.01
C GLN A 123 19.45 16.53 12.32
N GLU A 124 18.77 17.07 13.33
CA GLU A 124 19.37 17.44 14.63
C GLU A 124 19.07 16.44 15.76
N SER A 125 18.02 15.61 15.61
CA SER A 125 17.62 14.60 16.59
C SER A 125 17.07 13.33 15.93
N ILE A 126 17.01 12.22 16.68
CA ILE A 126 16.39 10.98 16.21
C ILE A 126 14.89 11.18 15.95
N ASP A 127 14.20 11.98 16.76
CA ASP A 127 12.81 12.38 16.52
C ASP A 127 12.63 13.04 15.15
N GLN A 128 13.48 14.01 14.79
CA GLN A 128 13.45 14.65 13.47
C GLN A 128 13.83 13.68 12.35
N GLN A 129 14.75 12.73 12.59
CA GLN A 129 15.07 11.67 11.62
C GLN A 129 13.85 10.79 11.33
N ILE A 130 13.13 10.36 12.36
CA ILE A 130 11.94 9.51 12.21
C ILE A 130 10.81 10.28 11.49
N GLN A 131 10.61 11.56 11.83
CA GLN A 131 9.66 12.43 11.13
C GLN A 131 10.04 12.59 9.65
N CYS A 132 11.31 12.92 9.38
CA CYS A 132 11.86 13.05 8.03
C CYS A 132 11.68 11.75 7.22
N LEU A 133 11.91 10.58 7.82
CA LEU A 133 11.63 9.29 7.19
C LEU A 133 10.15 9.16 6.81
N THR A 134 9.26 9.49 7.74
CA THR A 134 7.82 9.41 7.50
C THR A 134 7.40 10.32 6.37
N ASP A 135 7.87 11.57 6.35
CA ASP A 135 7.51 12.55 5.34
C ASP A 135 7.94 12.15 3.93
N HIS A 136 9.13 11.56 3.79
CA HIS A 136 9.61 11.10 2.49
C HIS A 136 8.92 9.82 1.99
N TYR A 137 8.41 8.99 2.90
CA TYR A 137 7.87 7.67 2.55
C TYR A 137 6.35 7.63 2.54
N GLN A 138 5.64 8.48 3.29
CA GLN A 138 4.18 8.45 3.37
C GLN A 138 3.51 8.71 2.03
N LEU A 139 2.29 8.18 1.86
CA LEU A 139 1.49 8.50 0.68
C LEU A 139 1.17 10.00 0.66
N THR A 140 1.30 10.62 -0.51
CA THR A 140 0.81 11.98 -0.74
C THR A 140 -0.67 11.95 -1.09
N GLU A 141 -1.37 13.07 -0.91
CA GLU A 141 -2.78 13.23 -1.33
C GLU A 141 -2.98 12.89 -2.81
N GLU A 142 -2.00 13.25 -3.64
CA GLU A 142 -1.96 12.93 -5.06
C GLU A 142 -1.87 11.42 -5.31
N ASN A 143 -0.98 10.73 -4.60
CA ASN A 143 -0.84 9.29 -4.71
C ASN A 143 -2.11 8.56 -4.23
N ILE A 144 -2.73 9.05 -3.16
CA ILE A 144 -4.01 8.54 -2.65
C ILE A 144 -5.09 8.73 -3.72
N SER A 145 -5.27 9.94 -4.25
CA SER A 145 -6.25 10.21 -5.31
C SER A 145 -6.07 9.31 -6.53
N LEU A 146 -4.83 9.07 -6.97
CA LEU A 146 -4.54 8.14 -8.06
C LEU A 146 -4.93 6.69 -7.71
N ARG A 147 -4.75 6.23 -6.46
CA ARG A 147 -5.19 4.89 -6.01
C ARG A 147 -6.69 4.74 -6.06
N PHE A 148 -7.42 5.76 -5.62
CA PHE A 148 -8.88 5.79 -5.70
C PHE A 148 -9.39 5.83 -7.15
N LEU A 149 -8.70 6.56 -8.04
CA LEU A 149 -8.99 6.50 -9.48
C LEU A 149 -8.84 5.08 -10.03
N VAL A 150 -7.77 4.36 -9.70
CA VAL A 150 -7.59 2.98 -10.17
C VAL A 150 -8.71 2.06 -9.69
N CYS A 151 -9.13 2.18 -8.42
CA CYS A 151 -10.29 1.45 -7.91
C CYS A 151 -11.56 1.78 -8.72
N SER A 152 -11.77 3.06 -9.01
CA SER A 152 -12.89 3.55 -9.82
C SER A 152 -12.85 3.02 -11.27
N LEU A 153 -11.68 2.95 -11.91
CA LEU A 153 -11.52 2.41 -13.26
C LEU A 153 -11.84 0.91 -13.31
N LEU A 154 -11.41 0.16 -12.29
CA LEU A 154 -11.72 -1.26 -12.16
C LEU A 154 -13.22 -1.48 -11.92
N ARG A 155 -13.87 -0.57 -11.19
CA ARG A 155 -15.32 -0.56 -11.02
C ARG A 155 -16.03 -0.41 -12.37
N ASP A 156 -15.55 0.45 -13.28
CA ASP A 156 -16.17 0.62 -14.61
C ASP A 156 -16.20 -0.70 -15.40
N ILE A 157 -15.21 -1.58 -15.21
CA ILE A 157 -15.17 -2.93 -15.82
C ILE A 157 -16.17 -3.85 -15.12
N ALA A 158 -16.12 -3.91 -13.78
CA ALA A 158 -16.99 -4.80 -13.00
C ALA A 158 -18.48 -4.44 -13.11
N ALA A 159 -18.79 -3.14 -13.24
CA ALA A 159 -20.15 -2.62 -13.35
C ALA A 159 -20.89 -3.06 -14.62
N ALA A 160 -20.18 -3.57 -15.64
CA ALA A 160 -20.81 -4.18 -16.81
C ALA A 160 -21.63 -5.44 -16.44
N TYR A 161 -21.20 -6.17 -15.41
CA TYR A 161 -21.89 -7.36 -14.90
C TYR A 161 -22.61 -7.10 -13.57
N PHE A 162 -22.05 -6.20 -12.75
CA PHE A 162 -22.52 -5.91 -11.40
C PHE A 162 -22.73 -4.39 -11.22
N PRO A 163 -23.81 -3.80 -11.77
CA PRO A 163 -23.94 -2.34 -11.93
C PRO A 163 -23.76 -1.52 -10.64
N GLU A 164 -24.18 -2.07 -9.50
CA GLU A 164 -24.13 -1.40 -8.19
C GLU A 164 -22.90 -1.79 -7.36
N CYS A 165 -21.94 -2.50 -7.95
CA CYS A 165 -20.73 -2.89 -7.23
C CYS A 165 -19.88 -1.66 -6.88
N ILE A 166 -19.14 -1.79 -5.78
CA ILE A 166 -18.19 -0.79 -5.34
C ILE A 166 -16.83 -1.46 -5.23
N ILE A 167 -15.80 -0.89 -5.86
CA ILE A 167 -14.41 -1.29 -5.61
C ILE A 167 -13.76 -0.20 -4.78
N ARG A 168 -13.32 -0.55 -3.57
CA ARG A 168 -12.70 0.39 -2.63
C ARG A 168 -11.32 -0.09 -2.20
N PRO A 169 -10.37 0.82 -1.97
CA PRO A 169 -9.08 0.43 -1.44
C PRO A 169 -9.18 0.02 0.03
N PHE A 170 -8.28 -0.86 0.45
CA PHE A 170 -8.06 -1.17 1.87
C PHE A 170 -6.57 -1.31 2.17
N GLY A 171 -6.23 -1.76 3.38
CA GLY A 171 -4.85 -2.01 3.78
C GLY A 171 -4.03 -0.73 3.81
N SER A 172 -2.81 -0.81 3.26
CA SER A 172 -1.81 0.27 3.32
C SER A 172 -2.31 1.59 2.71
N THR A 173 -3.26 1.55 1.77
CA THR A 173 -3.78 2.77 1.13
C THR A 173 -4.56 3.66 2.10
N VAL A 174 -5.29 3.07 3.06
CA VAL A 174 -6.26 3.79 3.90
C VAL A 174 -5.99 3.67 5.41
N ASN A 175 -5.01 2.86 5.82
CA ASN A 175 -4.74 2.57 7.24
C ASN A 175 -3.75 3.55 7.92
N ASN A 176 -3.41 4.68 7.29
CA ASN A 176 -2.39 5.67 7.72
C ASN A 176 -0.92 5.22 7.75
N PHE A 177 -0.63 3.95 7.44
CA PHE A 177 0.73 3.38 7.42
C PHE A 177 1.21 3.05 6.00
N GLY A 178 0.55 3.58 4.97
CA GLY A 178 0.95 3.39 3.58
C GLY A 178 2.23 4.13 3.24
N LYS A 179 3.12 3.47 2.50
CA LYS A 179 4.31 4.11 1.91
C LYS A 179 4.20 4.20 0.40
N LEU A 180 4.84 5.20 -0.21
CA LEU A 180 4.98 5.29 -1.65
C LEU A 180 5.54 3.98 -2.21
N GLY A 181 4.96 3.53 -3.32
CA GLY A 181 5.27 2.25 -3.95
C GLY A 181 4.71 1.00 -3.26
N CYS A 182 3.89 1.11 -2.21
CA CYS A 182 3.14 -0.05 -1.70
C CYS A 182 2.03 -0.49 -2.67
N ASP A 183 1.65 -1.76 -2.58
CA ASP A 183 0.57 -2.35 -3.37
C ASP A 183 -0.77 -1.61 -3.13
N LEU A 184 -1.67 -1.77 -4.09
CA LEU A 184 -3.05 -1.30 -4.03
C LEU A 184 -3.97 -2.49 -3.80
N ASP A 185 -4.29 -2.73 -2.53
CA ASP A 185 -5.26 -3.72 -2.10
C ASP A 185 -6.69 -3.19 -2.30
N MET A 186 -7.53 -3.94 -3.01
CA MET A 186 -8.88 -3.55 -3.41
C MET A 186 -9.91 -4.58 -2.99
N PHE A 187 -11.05 -4.10 -2.51
CA PHE A 187 -12.20 -4.91 -2.14
C PHE A 187 -13.37 -4.60 -3.09
N LEU A 188 -13.82 -5.61 -3.83
CA LEU A 188 -15.05 -5.64 -4.60
C LEU A 188 -16.21 -5.96 -3.66
N ASP A 189 -16.98 -4.93 -3.34
CA ASP A 189 -18.19 -4.99 -2.55
C ASP A 189 -19.40 -5.25 -3.47
N LEU A 190 -20.11 -6.34 -3.18
CA LEU A 190 -21.34 -6.75 -3.85
C LEU A 190 -22.55 -6.66 -2.91
N ASP A 191 -22.38 -6.18 -1.68
CA ASP A 191 -23.42 -6.19 -0.66
C ASP A 191 -24.57 -5.24 -0.97
N GLY A 192 -24.26 -4.14 -1.69
CA GLY A 192 -25.29 -3.24 -2.22
C GLY A 192 -26.24 -3.95 -3.18
N ILE A 193 -25.75 -4.96 -3.91
CA ILE A 193 -26.50 -5.72 -4.92
C ILE A 193 -27.30 -6.86 -4.27
N SER A 194 -26.76 -7.48 -3.21
CA SER A 194 -27.35 -8.68 -2.62
C SER A 194 -28.63 -8.42 -1.83
N GLY A 195 -29.01 -7.16 -1.58
CA GLY A 195 -30.29 -6.80 -0.96
C GLY A 195 -30.49 -7.35 0.47
N LEU A 196 -29.42 -7.85 1.11
CA LEU A 196 -29.45 -8.54 2.42
C LEU A 196 -30.05 -7.70 3.56
N ASN A 197 -30.27 -6.40 3.35
CA ASN A 197 -30.80 -5.46 4.33
C ASN A 197 -32.24 -4.98 4.05
N GLN A 198 -32.98 -5.59 3.12
CA GLN A 198 -34.38 -5.22 2.92
C GLN A 198 -35.30 -6.00 3.86
N ASN A 199 -36.04 -5.27 4.71
CA ASN A 199 -37.16 -5.84 5.48
C ASN A 199 -38.20 -6.37 4.49
N LYS A 200 -38.31 -7.69 4.38
CA LYS A 200 -39.37 -8.34 3.61
C LYS A 200 -40.69 -8.04 4.31
N GLY A 201 -41.43 -7.05 3.80
CA GLY A 201 -42.79 -6.76 4.26
C GLY A 201 -43.71 -7.95 4.01
N SER A 202 -44.85 -8.01 4.73
CA SER A 202 -45.87 -9.03 4.48
C SER A 202 -46.56 -8.75 3.13
N GLY A 203 -46.30 -9.56 2.11
CA GLY A 203 -46.90 -9.42 0.78
C GLY A 203 -46.15 -10.18 -0.31
N LEU A 204 -46.57 -9.98 -1.56
CA LEU A 204 -45.86 -10.46 -2.75
C LEU A 204 -44.56 -9.66 -2.92
N PHE A 205 -43.43 -10.36 -3.08
CA PHE A 205 -42.14 -9.76 -3.38
C PHE A 205 -41.60 -10.31 -4.71
N LEU A 206 -40.92 -9.45 -5.46
CA LEU A 206 -40.24 -9.82 -6.70
C LEU A 206 -38.75 -9.93 -6.41
N GLU A 207 -38.15 -11.07 -6.78
CA GLU A 207 -36.72 -11.30 -6.68
C GLU A 207 -36.14 -11.69 -8.04
N TYR A 208 -34.87 -11.33 -8.26
CA TYR A 208 -34.15 -11.78 -9.45
C TYR A 208 -33.92 -13.28 -9.38
N GLN A 209 -34.20 -13.99 -10.48
CA GLN A 209 -33.78 -15.37 -10.63
C GLN A 209 -32.26 -15.41 -10.83
N VAL A 210 -31.53 -15.80 -9.78
CA VAL A 210 -30.06 -15.85 -9.77
C VAL A 210 -29.55 -17.27 -9.62
N LYS A 211 -28.37 -17.54 -10.18
CA LYS A 211 -27.70 -18.83 -10.04
C LYS A 211 -27.23 -19.03 -8.60
N GLN A 212 -27.64 -20.12 -7.98
CA GLN A 212 -27.19 -20.52 -6.64
C GLN A 212 -25.85 -21.24 -6.70
N GLY A 213 -24.99 -20.96 -5.72
CA GLY A 213 -23.71 -21.63 -5.54
C GLY A 213 -23.70 -22.49 -4.28
N THR A 214 -22.77 -23.43 -4.20
CA THR A 214 -22.62 -24.33 -3.03
C THR A 214 -22.08 -23.60 -1.80
N SER A 215 -21.38 -22.49 -1.98
CA SER A 215 -20.88 -21.66 -0.88
C SER A 215 -20.59 -20.23 -1.33
N VAL A 216 -20.55 -19.29 -0.38
CA VAL A 216 -20.09 -17.90 -0.61
C VAL A 216 -18.69 -17.87 -1.23
N ARG A 217 -17.81 -18.78 -0.79
CA ARG A 217 -16.45 -18.91 -1.34
C ARG A 217 -16.48 -19.28 -2.82
N THR A 218 -17.28 -20.26 -3.21
CA THR A 218 -17.40 -20.70 -4.62
C THR A 218 -17.92 -19.57 -5.50
N ILE A 219 -18.96 -18.85 -5.05
CA ILE A 219 -19.48 -17.67 -5.75
C ILE A 219 -18.40 -16.59 -5.87
N THR A 220 -17.68 -16.30 -4.78
CA THR A 220 -16.58 -15.34 -4.76
C THR A 220 -15.49 -15.70 -5.77
N GLN A 221 -15.11 -16.98 -5.85
CA GLN A 221 -14.12 -17.47 -6.82
C GLN A 221 -14.62 -17.32 -8.27
N SER A 222 -15.89 -17.65 -8.54
CA SER A 222 -16.50 -17.47 -9.86
C SER A 222 -16.53 -16.00 -10.27
N VAL A 223 -16.97 -15.10 -9.38
CA VAL A 223 -16.98 -13.65 -9.66
C VAL A 223 -15.57 -13.14 -9.93
N LEU A 224 -14.61 -13.44 -9.06
CA LEU A 224 -13.22 -13.02 -9.26
C LEU A 224 -12.59 -13.63 -10.51
N SER A 225 -12.98 -14.84 -10.90
CA SER A 225 -12.53 -15.45 -12.15
C SER A 225 -13.00 -14.66 -13.36
N VAL A 226 -14.29 -14.31 -13.42
CA VAL A 226 -14.88 -13.54 -14.53
C VAL A 226 -14.31 -12.12 -14.56
N ILE A 227 -14.27 -11.43 -13.41
CA ILE A 227 -13.70 -10.09 -13.34
C ILE A 227 -12.21 -10.11 -13.69
N GLY A 228 -11.46 -11.10 -13.20
CA GLY A 228 -10.05 -11.28 -13.56
C GLY A 228 -9.84 -11.47 -15.05
N GLU A 229 -10.69 -12.27 -15.71
CA GLU A 229 -10.67 -12.42 -17.17
C GLU A 229 -10.98 -11.10 -17.88
N CYS A 230 -11.98 -10.35 -17.43
CA CYS A 230 -12.31 -9.05 -18.01
C CYS A 230 -11.18 -8.02 -17.84
N VAL A 231 -10.49 -8.04 -16.71
CA VAL A 231 -9.32 -7.19 -16.46
C VAL A 231 -8.16 -7.56 -17.37
N ASP A 232 -7.93 -8.85 -17.62
CA ASP A 232 -6.86 -9.34 -18.50
C ASP A 232 -7.14 -9.03 -19.98
N GLN A 233 -8.37 -9.30 -20.44
CA GLN A 233 -8.74 -9.17 -21.85
C GLN A 233 -9.12 -7.74 -22.24
N PHE A 234 -9.74 -6.97 -21.34
CA PHE A 234 -10.35 -5.68 -21.67
C PHE A 234 -9.82 -4.50 -20.85
N GLY A 235 -9.07 -4.75 -19.78
CA GLY A 235 -8.54 -3.73 -18.88
C GLY A 235 -7.39 -2.93 -19.51
N PRO A 236 -7.58 -1.66 -19.89
CA PRO A 236 -6.54 -0.89 -20.57
C PRO A 236 -5.31 -0.71 -19.66
N GLY A 237 -4.18 -1.27 -20.09
CA GLY A 237 -2.91 -1.21 -19.36
C GLY A 237 -2.85 -2.08 -18.10
N CYS A 238 -3.82 -2.97 -17.89
CA CYS A 238 -3.70 -4.04 -16.91
C CYS A 238 -2.88 -5.18 -17.53
N VAL A 239 -1.82 -5.60 -16.85
CA VAL A 239 -0.92 -6.65 -17.37
C VAL A 239 -0.51 -7.62 -16.28
N GLY A 240 -0.13 -8.83 -16.69
CA GLY A 240 0.36 -9.87 -15.78
C GLY A 240 -0.71 -10.32 -14.79
N VAL A 241 -1.94 -10.51 -15.26
CA VAL A 241 -3.08 -10.89 -14.43
C VAL A 241 -2.90 -12.33 -13.93
N GLN A 242 -3.07 -12.52 -12.63
CA GLN A 242 -2.95 -13.81 -11.94
C GLN A 242 -4.19 -14.05 -11.08
N LYS A 243 -4.96 -15.08 -11.42
CA LYS A 243 -6.15 -15.52 -10.69
C LYS A 243 -5.75 -16.48 -9.56
N ILE A 244 -5.49 -15.95 -8.36
CA ILE A 244 -5.08 -16.72 -7.17
C ILE A 244 -6.32 -17.12 -6.36
N LEU A 245 -7.17 -17.95 -6.94
CA LEU A 245 -8.51 -18.23 -6.40
C LEU A 245 -8.52 -19.25 -5.25
N ASN A 246 -7.47 -20.08 -5.13
CA ASN A 246 -7.39 -21.15 -4.13
C ASN A 246 -6.74 -20.72 -2.81
N ALA A 247 -6.21 -19.49 -2.72
CA ALA A 247 -5.68 -18.95 -1.47
C ALA A 247 -6.76 -18.83 -0.39
N ARG A 248 -6.36 -18.72 0.89
CA ARG A 248 -7.30 -18.51 2.02
C ARG A 248 -8.28 -17.38 1.70
N CYS A 249 -7.75 -16.24 1.24
CA CYS A 249 -8.51 -15.15 0.65
C CYS A 249 -8.31 -15.17 -0.87
N PRO A 250 -9.31 -15.60 -1.67
CA PRO A 250 -9.22 -15.55 -3.13
C PRO A 250 -8.97 -14.13 -3.62
N LEU A 251 -8.06 -13.97 -4.60
CA LEU A 251 -7.75 -12.66 -5.17
C LEU A 251 -7.31 -12.75 -6.63
N VAL A 252 -7.38 -11.61 -7.32
CA VAL A 252 -6.81 -11.37 -8.65
C VAL A 252 -5.70 -10.35 -8.51
N ARG A 253 -4.48 -10.72 -8.90
CA ARG A 253 -3.30 -9.87 -8.85
C ARG A 253 -2.94 -9.38 -10.25
N PHE A 254 -2.60 -8.10 -10.43
CA PHE A 254 -2.20 -7.54 -11.71
C PHE A 254 -1.39 -6.25 -11.54
N ALA A 255 -0.67 -5.82 -12.58
CA ALA A 255 -0.03 -4.51 -12.61
C ALA A 255 -0.82 -3.55 -13.49
N HIS A 256 -1.17 -2.37 -12.97
CA HIS A 256 -1.82 -1.31 -13.75
C HIS A 256 -0.76 -0.34 -14.26
N GLN A 257 -0.31 -0.54 -15.51
CA GLN A 257 0.77 0.21 -16.14
C GLN A 257 0.57 1.73 -16.11
N PRO A 258 -0.64 2.28 -16.38
CA PRO A 258 -0.84 3.72 -16.36
C PRO A 258 -0.51 4.31 -14.99
N SER A 259 -0.93 3.71 -13.87
CA SER A 259 -0.60 4.21 -12.52
C SER A 259 0.74 3.71 -11.98
N GLY A 260 1.30 2.65 -12.56
CA GLY A 260 2.51 1.99 -12.07
C GLY A 260 2.30 1.18 -10.79
N PHE A 261 1.04 0.91 -10.39
CA PHE A 261 0.72 0.17 -9.17
C PHE A 261 0.66 -1.33 -9.41
N GLN A 262 1.10 -2.08 -8.41
CA GLN A 262 0.75 -3.49 -8.23
C GLN A 262 -0.59 -3.54 -7.50
N CYS A 263 -1.53 -4.32 -8.02
CA CYS A 263 -2.92 -4.32 -7.61
C CYS A 263 -3.36 -5.73 -7.20
N ASP A 264 -4.05 -5.84 -6.06
CA ASP A 264 -4.64 -7.08 -5.57
C ASP A 264 -6.14 -6.87 -5.32
N LEU A 265 -7.00 -7.51 -6.11
CA LEU A 265 -8.47 -7.42 -6.01
C LEU A 265 -9.05 -8.66 -5.32
N THR A 266 -9.80 -8.47 -4.23
CA THR A 266 -10.57 -9.53 -3.55
C THR A 266 -12.04 -9.12 -3.41
N ALA A 267 -12.94 -10.05 -3.07
CA ALA A 267 -14.39 -9.78 -2.95
C ALA A 267 -15.05 -10.30 -1.66
N ASN A 268 -14.34 -11.03 -0.80
CA ASN A 268 -14.90 -11.50 0.48
C ASN A 268 -13.86 -11.49 1.62
N ASN A 269 -13.42 -10.30 2.03
CA ASN A 269 -12.50 -10.10 3.15
C ASN A 269 -12.88 -8.84 3.96
N ARG A 270 -14.09 -8.86 4.53
CA ARG A 270 -14.58 -7.73 5.33
C ARG A 270 -13.78 -7.53 6.62
N VAL A 271 -13.21 -8.61 7.17
CA VAL A 271 -12.31 -8.52 8.33
C VAL A 271 -11.06 -7.69 8.03
N ALA A 272 -10.50 -7.77 6.80
CA ALA A 272 -9.38 -6.91 6.42
C ALA A 272 -9.77 -5.43 6.30
N MET A 273 -11.01 -5.12 5.91
CA MET A 273 -11.54 -3.75 5.96
C MET A 273 -11.56 -3.23 7.40
N LYS A 274 -12.08 -4.02 8.34
CA LYS A 274 -12.11 -3.68 9.77
C LYS A 274 -10.73 -3.58 10.39
N SER A 275 -9.80 -4.42 9.96
CA SER A 275 -8.37 -4.32 10.33
C SER A 275 -7.76 -3.02 9.85
N SER A 276 -8.09 -2.57 8.64
CA SER A 276 -7.63 -1.30 8.09
C SER A 276 -8.24 -0.10 8.86
N GLU A 277 -9.51 -0.19 9.26
CA GLU A 277 -10.18 0.81 10.10
C GLU A 277 -9.55 0.89 11.50
N LEU A 278 -9.28 -0.24 12.14
CA LEU A 278 -8.61 -0.30 13.44
C LEU A 278 -7.23 0.37 13.40
N LEU A 279 -6.43 0.03 12.38
CA LEU A 279 -5.12 0.64 12.16
C LEU A 279 -5.22 2.15 11.87
N PHE A 280 -6.23 2.56 11.09
CA PHE A 280 -6.51 3.97 10.84
C PHE A 280 -6.80 4.72 12.15
N VAL A 281 -7.69 4.19 13.01
CA VAL A 281 -8.02 4.76 14.32
C VAL A 281 -6.74 4.96 15.13
N TYR A 282 -5.94 3.90 15.35
CA TYR A 282 -4.69 4.02 16.11
C TYR A 282 -3.72 5.03 15.51
N GLY A 283 -3.59 5.09 14.18
CA GLY A 283 -2.75 6.07 13.50
C GLY A 283 -3.25 7.52 13.60
N LYS A 284 -4.51 7.75 13.97
CA LYS A 284 -5.07 9.09 14.21
C LYS A 284 -5.03 9.53 15.67
N LEU A 285 -4.92 8.59 16.61
CA LEU A 285 -4.93 8.89 18.04
C LEU A 285 -3.66 9.63 18.50
N ASP A 286 -2.49 9.25 17.97
CA ASP A 286 -1.23 9.91 18.30
C ASP A 286 -0.27 9.84 17.09
N ALA A 287 0.30 10.99 16.70
CA ALA A 287 1.20 11.08 15.55
C ALA A 287 2.45 10.19 15.69
N ARG A 288 2.92 9.98 16.93
CA ARG A 288 4.08 9.13 17.23
C ARG A 288 3.87 7.68 16.82
N VAL A 289 2.61 7.20 16.78
CA VAL A 289 2.27 5.84 16.31
C VAL A 289 2.68 5.68 14.85
N ARG A 290 2.32 6.64 13.99
CA ARG A 290 2.68 6.61 12.56
C ARG A 290 4.19 6.65 12.40
N HIS A 291 4.84 7.62 13.04
CA HIS A 291 6.29 7.79 13.00
C HIS A 291 7.05 6.51 13.41
N LEU A 292 6.67 5.90 14.53
CA LEU A 292 7.30 4.67 15.01
C LEU A 292 7.06 3.48 14.06
N VAL A 293 5.83 3.30 13.56
CA VAL A 293 5.53 2.23 12.60
C VAL A 293 6.35 2.38 11.31
N PHE A 294 6.52 3.60 10.80
CA PHE A 294 7.35 3.83 9.61
C PHE A 294 8.83 3.53 9.86
N ALA A 295 9.38 3.97 11.00
CA ALA A 295 10.77 3.67 11.38
C ALA A 295 11.01 2.16 11.49
N ILE A 296 10.17 1.44 12.25
CA ILE A 296 10.30 -0.01 12.46
C ILE A 296 10.11 -0.79 11.16
N ARG A 297 9.16 -0.41 10.30
CA ARG A 297 8.99 -1.07 9.00
C ARG A 297 10.16 -0.82 8.05
N CYS A 298 10.77 0.36 8.09
CA CYS A 298 11.95 0.64 7.29
C CYS A 298 13.16 -0.19 7.77
N TRP A 299 13.42 -0.19 9.07
CA TRP A 299 14.44 -1.01 9.72
C TRP A 299 14.25 -2.50 9.42
N ALA A 300 13.04 -3.03 9.61
CA ALA A 300 12.74 -4.43 9.36
C ALA A 300 12.93 -4.83 7.89
N ARG A 301 12.71 -3.90 6.95
CA ARG A 301 12.98 -4.15 5.52
C ARG A 301 14.48 -4.15 5.22
N VAL A 302 15.24 -3.19 5.75
CA VAL A 302 16.70 -3.11 5.55
C VAL A 302 17.40 -4.36 6.06
N HIS A 303 16.95 -4.88 7.21
CA HIS A 303 17.52 -6.07 7.83
C HIS A 303 16.88 -7.38 7.40
N SER A 304 16.02 -7.36 6.38
CA SER A 304 15.33 -8.52 5.82
C SER A 304 14.56 -9.34 6.87
N ILE A 305 13.89 -8.67 7.81
CA ILE A 305 12.87 -9.30 8.69
C ILE A 305 11.54 -9.44 7.94
N THR A 306 11.26 -8.50 7.04
CA THR A 306 10.09 -8.49 6.15
C THR A 306 10.53 -8.75 4.70
N SER A 307 9.61 -9.25 3.87
CA SER A 307 9.83 -9.48 2.45
C SER A 307 8.59 -9.09 1.64
N SER A 308 8.78 -8.72 0.38
CA SER A 308 7.69 -8.54 -0.60
C SER A 308 7.21 -9.86 -1.19
N ILE A 309 7.96 -10.95 -0.99
CA ILE A 309 7.61 -12.29 -1.47
C ILE A 309 7.03 -13.09 -0.29
N PRO A 310 5.92 -13.82 -0.49
CA PRO A 310 5.38 -14.73 0.53
C PRO A 310 6.43 -15.71 1.04
N GLY A 311 6.40 -16.01 2.33
CA GLY A 311 7.34 -16.94 2.96
C GLY A 311 7.25 -16.89 4.49
N ALA A 312 8.33 -17.32 5.15
CA ALA A 312 8.39 -17.40 6.60
C ALA A 312 8.67 -16.05 7.31
N TRP A 313 8.75 -14.96 6.55
CA TRP A 313 9.06 -13.62 7.05
C TRP A 313 7.92 -13.05 7.92
N ILE A 314 8.28 -12.17 8.87
CA ILE A 314 7.27 -11.38 9.58
C ILE A 314 6.59 -10.46 8.57
N THR A 315 5.26 -10.47 8.52
CA THR A 315 4.51 -9.59 7.61
C THR A 315 4.50 -8.16 8.13
N ASN A 316 4.32 -7.17 7.24
CA ASN A 316 4.17 -5.77 7.65
C ASN A 316 2.96 -5.56 8.58
N PHE A 317 1.90 -6.36 8.42
CA PHE A 317 0.73 -6.32 9.29
C PHE A 317 1.08 -6.83 10.70
N SER A 318 1.69 -8.02 10.81
CA SER A 318 2.18 -8.58 12.07
C SER A 318 3.15 -7.63 12.78
N LEU A 319 4.08 -7.03 12.04
CA LEU A 319 5.04 -6.07 12.59
C LEU A 319 4.36 -4.78 13.09
N THR A 320 3.34 -4.30 12.39
CA THR A 320 2.55 -3.15 12.86
C THR A 320 1.81 -3.48 14.15
N VAL A 321 1.23 -4.68 14.25
CA VAL A 321 0.56 -5.14 15.48
C VAL A 321 1.55 -5.27 16.65
N LEU A 322 2.79 -5.69 16.41
CA LEU A 322 3.86 -5.66 17.42
C LEU A 322 4.10 -4.24 17.96
N VAL A 323 4.16 -3.23 17.07
CA VAL A 323 4.32 -1.83 17.49
C VAL A 323 3.11 -1.36 18.31
N LEU A 324 1.88 -1.66 17.86
CA LEU A 324 0.67 -1.28 18.59
C LEU A 324 0.61 -1.91 19.98
N PHE A 325 0.95 -3.19 20.08
CA PHE A 325 1.00 -3.88 21.36
C PHE A 325 2.01 -3.25 22.32
N PHE A 326 3.23 -2.94 21.83
CA PHE A 326 4.23 -2.23 22.62
C PHE A 326 3.71 -0.88 23.14
N LEU A 327 3.01 -0.12 22.30
CA LEU A 327 2.43 1.18 22.68
C LEU A 327 1.27 1.06 23.68
N GLN A 328 0.51 -0.04 23.65
CA GLN A 328 -0.50 -0.37 24.68
C GLN A 328 0.14 -0.79 26.01
N ARG A 329 1.36 -1.34 25.99
CA ARG A 329 2.08 -1.87 27.16
C ARG A 329 2.99 -0.84 27.85
N ARG A 330 3.05 0.39 27.35
CA ARG A 330 3.75 1.50 28.02
C ARG A 330 3.22 1.68 29.44
N THR A 331 4.08 2.10 30.36
CA THR A 331 3.70 2.42 31.76
C THR A 331 2.52 3.39 31.81
N GLN A 332 2.53 4.37 30.90
CA GLN A 332 1.38 5.19 30.55
C GLN A 332 0.93 4.77 29.15
N PRO A 333 -0.13 3.92 29.02
CA PRO A 333 -0.56 3.39 27.73
C PRO A 333 -0.83 4.50 26.73
N MET A 334 -0.22 4.45 25.55
CA MET A 334 -0.41 5.48 24.52
C MET A 334 -1.64 5.20 23.65
N LEU A 335 -2.11 3.96 23.64
CA LEU A 335 -3.24 3.52 22.84
C LEU A 335 -4.24 2.76 23.72
N PRO A 336 -5.55 2.93 23.48
CA PRO A 336 -6.55 2.08 24.08
C PRO A 336 -6.40 0.65 23.56
N THR A 337 -6.96 -0.31 24.29
CA THR A 337 -7.12 -1.67 23.79
C THR A 337 -8.29 -1.75 22.80
N MET A 338 -8.34 -2.78 21.96
CA MET A 338 -9.49 -2.92 21.06
C MET A 338 -10.79 -3.18 21.85
N ASP A 339 -10.75 -3.87 23.00
CA ASP A 339 -11.94 -4.00 23.87
C ASP A 339 -12.43 -2.64 24.36
N GLN A 340 -11.54 -1.73 24.76
CA GLN A 340 -11.93 -0.37 25.13
C GLN A 340 -12.55 0.40 23.96
N LEU A 341 -12.03 0.22 22.74
CA LEU A 341 -12.64 0.81 21.53
C LEU A 341 -14.03 0.22 21.23
N ARG A 342 -14.24 -1.07 21.49
CA ARG A 342 -15.56 -1.71 21.37
C ARG A 342 -16.53 -1.16 22.41
N ASP A 343 -16.09 -1.01 23.66
CA ASP A 343 -16.96 -0.57 24.77
C ASP A 343 -17.41 0.89 24.61
N LEU A 344 -16.70 1.70 23.82
CA LEU A 344 -17.08 3.06 23.43
C LEU A 344 -18.01 3.14 22.21
N ALA A 345 -18.30 2.01 21.56
CA ALA A 345 -19.08 1.96 20.33
C ALA A 345 -20.58 2.15 20.60
N ASP A 346 -21.26 2.90 19.74
CA ASP A 346 -22.72 3.03 19.79
C ASP A 346 -23.40 1.81 19.16
N PRO A 347 -24.73 1.62 19.37
CA PRO A 347 -25.51 0.62 18.64
C PRO A 347 -25.35 0.69 17.12
N SER A 348 -25.16 1.89 16.55
CA SER A 348 -24.93 2.08 15.10
C SER A 348 -23.55 1.61 14.62
N ASP A 349 -22.60 1.36 15.52
CA ASP A 349 -21.28 0.85 15.20
C ASP A 349 -21.20 -0.68 15.22
N GLN A 350 -22.26 -1.37 15.66
CA GLN A 350 -22.33 -2.82 15.74
C GLN A 350 -21.97 -3.46 14.41
N CYS A 351 -20.99 -4.36 14.44
CA CYS A 351 -20.47 -4.98 13.23
C CYS A 351 -20.08 -6.43 13.52
N ILE A 352 -20.95 -7.37 13.14
CA ILE A 352 -20.66 -8.80 13.21
C ILE A 352 -20.30 -9.31 11.82
N ILE A 353 -19.12 -9.91 11.67
CA ILE A 353 -18.62 -10.44 10.39
C ILE A 353 -18.28 -11.91 10.58
N GLU A 354 -18.96 -12.79 9.85
CA GLU A 354 -18.72 -14.24 9.88
C GLU A 354 -18.75 -14.80 11.32
N GLY A 355 -19.69 -14.31 12.13
CA GLY A 355 -19.85 -14.70 13.54
C GLY A 355 -18.89 -14.03 14.53
N ASN A 356 -17.94 -13.21 14.06
CA ASN A 356 -17.01 -12.51 14.92
C ASN A 356 -17.45 -11.07 15.19
N ASP A 357 -17.35 -10.64 16.45
CA ASP A 357 -17.57 -9.26 16.85
C ASP A 357 -16.42 -8.35 16.39
N CYS A 358 -16.70 -7.56 15.37
CA CYS A 358 -15.80 -6.57 14.79
C CYS A 358 -16.15 -5.13 15.17
N THR A 359 -16.97 -4.96 16.21
CA THR A 359 -17.43 -3.65 16.66
C THR A 359 -16.26 -2.84 17.25
N ILE A 360 -16.10 -1.61 16.74
CA ILE A 360 -15.20 -0.60 17.27
C ILE A 360 -15.87 0.76 17.10
N VAL A 361 -15.65 1.67 18.05
CA VAL A 361 -16.14 3.05 18.00
C VAL A 361 -15.67 3.74 16.72
N SER A 362 -16.57 4.50 16.10
CA SER A 362 -16.22 5.23 14.87
C SER A 362 -16.18 6.73 14.99
N ASP A 363 -16.76 7.27 16.05
CA ASP A 363 -16.57 8.64 16.46
C ASP A 363 -15.29 8.74 17.30
N LEU A 364 -14.21 9.24 16.66
CA LEU A 364 -12.92 9.40 17.32
C LEU A 364 -12.97 10.37 18.50
N SER A 365 -13.94 11.30 18.56
CA SER A 365 -14.07 12.27 19.66
C SER A 365 -14.43 11.61 20.99
N LYS A 366 -15.00 10.41 20.96
CA LYS A 366 -15.31 9.61 22.16
C LYS A 366 -14.08 8.97 22.78
N ILE A 367 -12.98 8.86 22.02
CA ILE A 367 -11.74 8.25 22.49
C ILE A 367 -10.97 9.30 23.28
N LYS A 368 -11.19 9.33 24.59
CA LYS A 368 -10.41 10.16 25.51
C LYS A 368 -9.13 9.43 25.89
N LEU A 369 -8.02 9.81 25.25
CA LEU A 369 -6.70 9.36 25.68
C LEU A 369 -6.41 9.98 27.05
N GLN A 370 -6.39 9.16 28.10
CA GLN A 370 -6.05 9.59 29.46
C GLN A 370 -4.53 9.72 29.67
N THR A 371 -3.74 9.50 28.62
CA THR A 371 -2.30 9.29 28.72
C THR A 371 -1.53 10.60 28.83
N LEU A 372 -0.75 10.74 29.91
CA LEU A 372 0.25 11.79 30.09
C LEU A 372 1.61 11.37 29.49
N ASN A 373 1.63 10.36 28.59
CA ASN A 373 2.88 9.89 28.02
C ASN A 373 3.52 10.98 27.15
N THR A 374 4.65 11.50 27.60
CA THR A 374 5.50 12.48 26.90
C THR A 374 6.80 11.86 26.40
N ASP A 375 6.88 10.52 26.26
CA ASP A 375 8.07 9.85 25.73
C ASP A 375 8.36 10.34 24.31
N THR A 376 9.62 10.66 24.01
CA THR A 376 10.07 11.06 22.68
C THR A 376 10.07 9.88 21.72
N LEU A 377 10.11 10.13 20.41
CA LEU A 377 10.22 9.07 19.41
C LEU A 377 11.53 8.30 19.56
N GLU A 378 12.62 8.97 19.91
CA GLU A 378 13.90 8.34 20.25
C GLU A 378 13.73 7.29 21.36
N LYS A 379 13.12 7.69 22.49
CA LYS A 379 12.89 6.80 23.62
C LYS A 379 11.98 5.63 23.25
N LEU A 380 10.88 5.90 22.55
CA LEU A 380 9.96 4.85 22.11
C LEU A 380 10.61 3.87 21.14
N LEU A 381 11.51 4.34 20.27
CA LEU A 381 12.26 3.49 19.35
C LEU A 381 13.24 2.58 20.10
N GLN A 382 13.99 3.15 21.04
CA GLN A 382 14.93 2.40 21.88
C GLN A 382 14.19 1.32 22.70
N GLU A 383 13.17 1.72 23.44
CA GLU A 383 12.44 0.81 24.32
C GLU A 383 11.64 -0.25 23.54
N PHE A 384 11.26 0.01 22.27
CA PHE A 384 10.68 -1.03 21.41
C PHE A 384 11.68 -2.16 21.18
N PHE A 385 12.94 -1.82 20.88
CA PHE A 385 13.99 -2.80 20.66
C PHE A 385 14.36 -3.54 21.94
N GLU A 386 14.44 -2.85 23.07
CA GLU A 386 14.65 -3.47 24.39
C GLU A 386 13.51 -4.41 24.77
N PHE A 387 12.25 -3.97 24.58
CA PHE A 387 11.07 -4.76 24.90
C PHE A 387 11.06 -6.08 24.13
N TYR A 388 11.22 -6.03 22.80
CA TYR A 388 11.19 -7.24 21.98
C TYR A 388 12.50 -8.03 21.96
N GLY A 389 13.63 -7.42 22.31
CA GLY A 389 14.88 -8.14 22.57
C GLY A 389 14.78 -9.05 23.81
N ASN A 390 13.91 -8.73 24.76
CA ASN A 390 13.72 -9.47 26.00
C ASN A 390 12.38 -10.23 26.09
N PHE A 391 11.49 -10.06 25.10
CA PHE A 391 10.17 -10.68 25.09
C PHE A 391 10.25 -12.21 24.99
N SER A 392 9.49 -12.93 25.83
CA SER A 392 9.49 -14.39 25.88
C SER A 392 8.64 -15.03 24.77
N PHE A 393 9.07 -14.83 23.52
CA PHE A 393 8.35 -15.35 22.35
C PHE A 393 8.13 -16.85 22.38
N SER A 394 8.83 -17.65 23.19
CA SER A 394 8.61 -19.10 23.30
C SER A 394 7.31 -19.44 24.05
N SER A 395 6.93 -18.65 25.06
CA SER A 395 5.85 -18.96 26.01
C SER A 395 4.65 -18.00 25.91
N THR A 396 4.88 -16.78 25.46
CA THR A 396 3.84 -15.72 25.42
C THR A 396 3.29 -15.48 24.02
N SER A 397 2.04 -15.09 23.98
CA SER A 397 1.32 -14.58 22.82
C SER A 397 0.91 -13.13 23.03
N ILE A 398 0.71 -12.43 21.90
CA ILE A 398 0.38 -11.01 21.87
C ILE A 398 -1.11 -10.83 21.63
N ASN A 399 -1.76 -10.08 22.52
CA ASN A 399 -3.18 -9.76 22.43
C ASN A 399 -3.43 -8.24 22.55
N ILE A 400 -3.74 -7.61 21.42
CA ILE A 400 -4.09 -6.18 21.36
C ILE A 400 -5.55 -5.86 21.71
N ARG A 401 -6.39 -6.90 21.87
CA ARG A 401 -7.76 -6.77 22.41
C ARG A 401 -7.74 -6.38 23.87
N LYS A 402 -6.88 -7.05 24.63
CA LYS A 402 -6.70 -6.83 26.07
C LYS A 402 -5.49 -5.96 26.41
N GLY A 403 -4.59 -5.70 25.45
CA GLY A 403 -3.32 -5.01 25.70
C GLY A 403 -2.43 -5.78 26.67
N LYS A 404 -2.47 -7.12 26.64
CA LYS A 404 -1.75 -8.01 27.56
C LYS A 404 -1.11 -9.19 26.85
N GLU A 405 -0.06 -9.71 27.47
CA GLU A 405 0.53 -11.00 27.14
C GLU A 405 -0.40 -12.12 27.61
N GLN A 406 -0.43 -13.22 26.88
CA GLN A 406 -1.21 -14.40 27.27
C GLN A 406 -0.42 -15.67 27.01
N ASN A 407 -0.75 -16.75 27.73
CA ASN A 407 -0.24 -18.07 27.39
C ASN A 407 -0.62 -18.43 25.96
N LYS A 408 0.31 -19.03 25.22
CA LYS A 408 0.06 -19.41 23.84
C LYS A 408 -1.04 -20.46 23.72
N PRO A 409 -2.03 -20.25 22.83
CA PRO A 409 -3.02 -21.28 22.50
C PRO A 409 -2.43 -22.47 21.73
N GLU A 410 -1.33 -22.25 20.99
CA GLU A 410 -0.67 -23.25 20.16
C GLU A 410 0.86 -23.05 20.14
N THR A 411 1.60 -24.14 19.94
CA THR A 411 3.07 -24.13 19.86
C THR A 411 3.54 -23.57 18.51
N THR A 412 3.57 -22.25 18.40
CA THR A 412 4.09 -21.52 17.23
C THR A 412 5.22 -20.56 17.62
N PRO A 413 6.25 -20.34 16.78
CA PRO A 413 7.35 -19.44 17.13
C PRO A 413 6.92 -18.01 17.47
N LEU A 414 5.99 -17.45 16.70
CA LEU A 414 5.38 -16.14 16.96
C LEU A 414 3.86 -16.29 16.95
N HIS A 415 3.21 -15.89 18.04
CA HIS A 415 1.76 -15.93 18.17
C HIS A 415 1.20 -14.53 18.42
N ILE A 416 0.57 -13.97 17.40
CA ILE A 416 -0.16 -12.70 17.49
C ILE A 416 -1.62 -13.00 17.18
N GLN A 417 -2.49 -12.82 18.18
CA GLN A 417 -3.92 -13.07 18.01
C GLN A 417 -4.50 -12.04 17.02
N ASN A 418 -5.29 -12.52 16.05
CA ASN A 418 -6.06 -11.64 15.19
C ASN A 418 -7.11 -10.89 16.04
N PRO A 419 -7.14 -9.55 16.01
CA PRO A 419 -8.05 -8.75 16.83
C PRO A 419 -9.53 -9.05 16.55
N PHE A 420 -9.87 -9.46 15.33
CA PHE A 420 -11.24 -9.68 14.89
C PHE A 420 -11.60 -11.16 14.71
N GLU A 421 -10.63 -12.05 14.57
CA GLU A 421 -10.86 -13.50 14.49
C GLU A 421 -10.03 -14.21 15.58
N THR A 422 -10.50 -14.23 16.82
CA THR A 422 -9.66 -14.57 17.99
C THR A 422 -9.07 -15.98 18.00
N SER A 423 -9.60 -16.89 17.17
CA SER A 423 -9.06 -18.24 16.96
C SER A 423 -7.85 -18.29 16.03
N LEU A 424 -7.49 -17.17 15.40
CA LEU A 424 -6.46 -17.13 14.36
C LEU A 424 -5.21 -16.38 14.80
N ASN A 425 -4.07 -16.98 14.46
CA ASN A 425 -2.74 -16.39 14.59
C ASN A 425 -2.33 -15.69 13.29
N ILE A 426 -2.16 -14.36 13.32
CA ILE A 426 -1.78 -13.58 12.12
C ILE A 426 -0.32 -13.76 11.72
N SER A 427 0.49 -14.42 12.55
CA SER A 427 1.90 -14.72 12.30
C SER A 427 2.17 -16.22 12.16
N LYS A 428 1.16 -17.02 11.82
CA LYS A 428 1.29 -18.48 11.67
C LYS A 428 2.32 -18.90 10.61
N ASN A 429 2.61 -18.04 9.64
CA ASN A 429 3.63 -18.29 8.62
C ASN A 429 5.06 -18.17 9.16
N VAL A 430 5.27 -17.51 10.30
CA VAL A 430 6.61 -17.15 10.80
C VAL A 430 7.28 -18.33 11.48
N ASN A 431 8.50 -18.67 11.05
CA ASN A 431 9.28 -19.76 11.63
C ASN A 431 10.24 -19.27 12.73
N ALA A 432 10.83 -20.22 13.49
CA ALA A 432 11.73 -19.92 14.60
C ALA A 432 12.93 -19.08 14.19
N THR A 433 13.57 -19.41 13.06
CA THR A 433 14.73 -18.67 12.54
C THR A 433 14.44 -17.19 12.30
N GLN A 434 13.23 -16.84 11.82
CA GLN A 434 12.86 -15.44 11.61
C GLN A 434 12.58 -14.72 12.94
N VAL A 435 12.03 -15.41 13.94
CA VAL A 435 11.84 -14.85 15.29
C VAL A 435 13.19 -14.63 15.98
N GLU A 436 14.08 -15.61 15.97
CA GLU A 436 15.43 -15.52 16.52
C GLU A 436 16.22 -14.36 15.89
N ARG A 437 16.14 -14.25 14.55
CA ARG A 437 16.73 -13.13 13.81
C ARG A 437 16.15 -11.78 14.23
N PHE A 438 14.82 -11.68 14.36
CA PHE A 438 14.16 -10.46 14.83
C PHE A 438 14.65 -10.07 16.23
N VAL A 439 14.68 -11.02 17.17
CA VAL A 439 15.16 -10.79 18.55
C VAL A 439 16.64 -10.36 18.57
N ALA A 440 17.51 -11.04 17.81
CA ALA A 440 18.92 -10.69 17.72
C ALA A 440 19.13 -9.26 17.21
N LEU A 441 18.42 -8.88 16.15
CA LEU A 441 18.48 -7.54 15.58
C LEU A 441 17.88 -6.48 16.52
N CYS A 442 16.83 -6.81 17.28
CA CYS A 442 16.32 -5.93 18.33
C CYS A 442 17.39 -5.67 19.40
N ARG A 443 18.06 -6.70 19.90
CA ARG A 443 19.15 -6.55 20.89
C ARG A 443 20.31 -5.73 20.35
N GLU A 444 20.75 -6.01 19.12
CA GLU A 444 21.80 -5.23 18.44
C GLU A 444 21.40 -3.76 18.27
N SER A 445 20.15 -3.50 17.88
CA SER A 445 19.65 -2.13 17.67
C SER A 445 19.50 -1.36 18.98
N ALA A 446 19.05 -2.02 20.06
CA ALA A 446 19.01 -1.43 21.39
C ALA A 446 20.43 -1.06 21.86
N TRP A 447 21.37 -2.00 21.77
CA TRP A 447 22.78 -1.76 22.13
C TRP A 447 23.41 -0.62 21.32
N LEU A 448 23.13 -0.53 20.01
CA LEU A 448 23.60 0.57 19.18
C LEU A 448 23.07 1.92 19.64
N LEU A 449 21.80 2.01 20.05
CA LEU A 449 21.20 3.25 20.53
C LEU A 449 21.70 3.66 21.93
N GLU A 450 22.31 2.76 22.70
CA GLU A 450 22.96 3.13 23.98
C GLU A 450 24.35 3.77 23.77
N GLN A 451 24.97 3.58 22.60
CA GLN A 451 26.29 4.12 22.30
C GLN A 451 26.22 5.64 22.07
N LYS A 452 27.04 6.40 22.83
CA LYS A 452 27.08 7.88 22.74
C LYS A 452 27.36 8.40 21.33
N GLU A 453 28.16 7.67 20.54
CA GLU A 453 28.51 8.04 19.16
C GLU A 453 27.33 7.91 18.20
N VAL A 454 26.36 7.05 18.50
CA VAL A 454 25.15 6.86 17.70
C VAL A 454 24.06 7.82 18.14
N LEU A 455 24.03 8.22 19.41
CA LEU A 455 23.03 9.16 19.94
C LEU A 455 23.24 10.61 19.50
N LYS A 456 24.47 11.03 19.19
CA LYS A 456 24.79 12.44 18.92
C LYS A 456 25.50 12.64 17.60
N ARG A 457 25.09 13.69 16.87
CA ARG A 457 25.81 14.18 15.70
C ARG A 457 27.20 14.69 16.11
N SER A 458 28.26 14.15 15.49
CA SER A 458 29.63 14.64 15.69
C SER A 458 29.77 16.08 15.16
N ALA A 459 30.16 17.00 16.03
CA ALA A 459 30.13 18.46 15.78
C ALA A 459 31.31 19.00 14.93
N GLY A 460 32.01 18.18 14.15
CA GLY A 460 33.30 18.57 13.56
C GLY A 460 33.55 18.15 12.11
N HIS A 461 32.52 17.79 11.33
CA HIS A 461 32.71 17.31 9.95
C HIS A 461 32.02 18.21 8.93
N SER A 462 32.67 18.41 7.78
CA SER A 462 32.12 19.16 6.65
C SER A 462 30.79 18.54 6.18
N ALA A 463 29.91 19.36 5.59
CA ALA A 463 28.55 18.97 5.19
C ALA A 463 28.46 17.72 4.30
N ASP A 464 29.56 17.33 3.65
CA ASP A 464 29.64 16.19 2.73
C ASP A 464 30.10 14.86 3.36
N ASN A 465 30.59 14.85 4.61
CA ASN A 465 31.09 13.64 5.30
C ASN A 465 30.50 13.48 6.73
N ILE A 466 29.18 13.59 6.87
CA ILE A 466 28.50 13.34 8.15
C ILE A 466 28.41 11.82 8.39
N PRO A 467 28.98 11.29 9.50
CA PRO A 467 28.90 9.87 9.82
C PRO A 467 27.45 9.48 10.10
N HIS A 468 27.11 8.22 9.83
CA HIS A 468 25.78 7.70 10.10
C HIS A 468 25.55 7.63 11.61
N TRP A 469 24.47 8.27 12.09
CA TRP A 469 24.11 8.33 13.50
C TRP A 469 22.59 8.20 13.67
N GLY A 470 22.14 7.85 14.86
CA GLY A 470 20.73 7.69 15.22
C GLY A 470 20.04 6.61 14.38
N LEU A 471 18.84 6.93 13.88
CA LEU A 471 18.10 6.07 12.95
C LEU A 471 18.91 5.77 11.69
N ALA A 472 19.73 6.72 11.21
CA ALA A 472 20.53 6.52 10.00
C ALA A 472 21.54 5.37 10.17
N ALA A 473 22.12 5.22 11.37
CA ALA A 473 23.00 4.10 11.71
C ALA A 473 22.26 2.77 11.75
N LEU A 474 21.04 2.76 12.31
CA LEU A 474 20.19 1.55 12.35
C LEU A 474 19.74 1.06 10.97
N LEU A 475 19.78 1.92 9.94
CA LEU A 475 19.44 1.57 8.56
C LEU A 475 20.65 1.12 7.73
N LEU A 476 21.83 0.94 8.35
CA LEU A 476 22.94 0.27 7.71
C LEU A 476 22.73 -1.25 7.77
N PRO A 477 23.01 -2.00 6.69
CA PRO A 477 22.96 -3.46 6.73
C PRO A 477 23.91 -3.99 7.82
N SER A 478 23.41 -4.78 8.78
CA SER A 478 24.25 -5.34 9.85
C SER A 478 25.41 -6.16 9.28
N VAL A 479 26.59 -6.03 9.90
CA VAL A 479 27.81 -6.76 9.56
C VAL A 479 27.61 -8.29 9.64
N ALA A 480 26.62 -8.76 10.41
CA ALA A 480 26.22 -10.16 10.51
C ALA A 480 25.77 -10.77 9.17
N GLN A 481 25.35 -9.96 8.17
CA GLN A 481 25.04 -10.45 6.82
C GLN A 481 26.27 -11.01 6.08
N SER A 482 27.49 -10.70 6.53
CA SER A 482 28.76 -11.15 5.94
C SER A 482 29.20 -12.52 6.47
N ALA A 483 28.82 -12.87 7.71
CA ALA A 483 29.37 -14.01 8.43
C ALA A 483 28.55 -15.31 8.28
N GLY A 484 27.27 -15.21 7.86
CA GLY A 484 26.31 -16.32 7.87
C GLY A 484 26.04 -17.05 6.54
N VAL A 485 26.80 -16.82 5.47
CA VAL A 485 26.65 -17.57 4.20
C VAL A 485 28.02 -17.90 3.58
N LYS A 486 28.82 -18.71 4.28
CA LYS A 486 29.86 -19.52 3.60
C LYS A 486 29.18 -20.76 3.04
N GLY A 487 28.57 -20.64 1.85
CA GLY A 487 27.89 -21.79 1.24
C GLY A 487 27.02 -21.56 0.01
N ARG A 488 27.33 -20.60 -0.88
CA ARG A 488 27.09 -20.64 -2.34
C ARG A 488 27.32 -19.23 -2.90
N ARG A 489 28.24 -19.13 -3.86
CA ARG A 489 28.53 -17.91 -4.63
C ARG A 489 27.22 -17.21 -5.04
N LYS A 490 27.00 -15.98 -4.58
CA LYS A 490 26.00 -15.05 -5.10
C LYS A 490 26.22 -14.91 -6.61
N LYS A 491 25.40 -15.59 -7.43
CA LYS A 491 25.13 -15.11 -8.79
C LYS A 491 24.33 -13.83 -8.64
N ARG A 492 24.91 -12.69 -9.04
CA ARG A 492 24.18 -11.43 -9.23
C ARG A 492 22.95 -11.73 -10.10
N HIS A 493 21.76 -11.61 -9.54
CA HIS A 493 20.53 -11.55 -10.32
C HIS A 493 20.50 -10.19 -11.01
N HIS A 494 20.98 -10.16 -12.25
CA HIS A 494 20.68 -9.07 -13.17
C HIS A 494 19.19 -9.13 -13.52
N LEU A 495 18.53 -7.97 -13.49
CA LEU A 495 17.16 -7.79 -13.97
C LEU A 495 17.07 -8.31 -15.41
N ALA A 496 16.05 -9.11 -15.71
CA ALA A 496 15.85 -9.73 -17.03
C ALA A 496 15.84 -8.72 -18.20
N SER A 497 15.61 -7.43 -17.91
CA SER A 497 15.68 -6.33 -18.88
C SER A 497 17.09 -6.05 -19.42
N ASP A 498 18.14 -6.26 -18.63
CA ASP A 498 19.52 -5.90 -19.04
C ASP A 498 20.14 -6.98 -19.93
N ARG A 499 19.76 -8.25 -19.71
CA ARG A 499 20.14 -9.38 -20.57
C ARG A 499 19.54 -9.29 -21.97
N ILE A 500 18.32 -8.77 -22.09
CA ILE A 500 17.66 -8.58 -23.38
C ILE A 500 18.31 -7.43 -24.15
N LYS A 501 18.70 -6.34 -23.46
CA LYS A 501 19.46 -5.24 -24.08
C LYS A 501 20.82 -5.69 -24.61
N THR A 502 21.58 -6.44 -23.81
CA THR A 502 22.89 -6.94 -24.25
C THR A 502 22.78 -7.95 -25.39
N LEU A 503 21.74 -8.80 -25.41
CA LEU A 503 21.48 -9.71 -26.53
C LEU A 503 21.09 -8.98 -27.82
N LEU A 504 20.26 -7.94 -27.72
CA LEU A 504 19.86 -7.11 -28.88
C LEU A 504 21.01 -6.26 -29.41
N GLU A 505 21.93 -5.81 -28.54
CA GLU A 505 23.15 -5.12 -28.95
C GLU A 505 24.16 -6.08 -29.60
N SER A 506 24.30 -7.32 -29.10
CA SER A 506 25.17 -8.32 -29.73
C SER A 506 24.67 -8.76 -31.12
N LEU A 507 23.35 -8.83 -31.32
CA LEU A 507 22.75 -9.20 -32.61
C LEU A 507 22.86 -8.08 -33.67
N LYS A 508 22.91 -6.81 -33.25
CA LYS A 508 23.17 -5.67 -34.15
C LYS A 508 24.64 -5.57 -34.59
N LEU A 509 25.57 -6.07 -33.78
CA LEU A 509 27.00 -6.09 -34.11
C LEU A 509 27.36 -7.27 -35.02
N SER A 510 26.64 -8.40 -34.95
CA SER A 510 26.90 -9.58 -35.78
C SER A 510 26.37 -9.48 -37.22
N SER A 511 25.51 -8.51 -37.55
CA SER A 511 24.95 -8.35 -38.89
C SER A 511 25.72 -7.38 -39.80
N GLY A 512 26.90 -6.89 -39.36
CA GLY A 512 27.65 -5.83 -40.04
C GLY A 512 28.98 -6.24 -40.70
N GLY A 513 29.34 -7.52 -40.73
CA GLY A 513 30.69 -7.95 -41.12
C GLY A 513 30.74 -9.20 -41.99
N ALA A 514 30.17 -9.15 -43.19
CA ALA A 514 30.46 -10.12 -44.25
C ALA A 514 30.16 -9.50 -45.63
N ALA A 515 31.03 -8.59 -46.08
CA ALA A 515 31.16 -8.25 -47.49
C ALA A 515 32.60 -7.84 -47.80
N ASN A 516 33.18 -8.50 -48.80
CA ASN A 516 34.39 -8.17 -49.55
C ASN A 516 35.76 -8.60 -48.99
N SER A 517 36.29 -9.71 -49.53
CA SER A 517 37.54 -9.66 -50.31
C SER A 517 37.79 -10.98 -51.06
N HIS A 518 37.38 -11.03 -52.33
CA HIS A 518 38.12 -11.71 -53.40
C HIS A 518 38.56 -10.62 -54.38
N HIS A 519 39.79 -10.14 -54.21
CA HIS A 519 40.86 -10.24 -55.21
C HIS A 519 42.21 -9.97 -54.54
#